data_AF-A0A954F9M0-F1
#
_entry.id   AF-A0A954F9M0-F1
#
_cell.length_a   1.000
_cell.length_b   1.000
_cell.length_c   1.000
_cell.angle_alpha   90.00
_cell.angle_beta   90.00
_cell.angle_gamma   90.00
#
_symmetry.space_group_name_H-M   'P 1'
#
loop_
_entity.id
_entity.type
_entity.pdbx_description
1 polymer ?
#
loop_
_entity_poly.entity_id
_entity_poly.type
_entity_poly.pdbx_seq_one_letter_code
_entity_poly.pdbx_strand_id
1 'polypeptide(L)' 'MPFHIAEHQLIGGILLIISLVGLIKAQWFVANTRKGQRLTISFGPKYALWIFRLIFITGILFGATLVTGSIQPIQWDS' A
#
# COMPACT_ATOMS: atom_id res chain seq x y z
N MET A 1 31.22 1.15 5.78
CA MET A 1 30.13 0.51 6.54
C MET A 1 29.10 0.04 5.52
N PRO A 2 28.97 -1.26 5.21
CA PRO A 2 27.98 -1.68 4.24
C PRO A 2 26.61 -1.61 4.92
N PHE A 3 25.73 -0.75 4.43
CA PHE A 3 24.33 -0.72 4.84
C PHE A 3 23.68 -2.02 4.37
N HIS A 4 23.69 -3.06 5.20
CA HIS A 4 22.85 -4.24 5.00
C HIS A 4 21.41 -3.85 5.32
N ILE A 5 20.77 -3.14 4.39
CA ILE A 5 19.32 -2.97 4.45
C ILE A 5 18.74 -4.36 4.18
N ALA A 6 18.13 -4.93 5.22
CA ALA A 6 17.49 -6.22 5.07
C ALA A 6 16.33 -6.10 4.07
N GLU A 7 16.16 -7.08 3.17
CA GLU A 7 15.17 -7.02 2.10
C GLU A 7 13.76 -6.67 2.60
N HIS A 8 13.38 -7.16 3.78
CA HIS A 8 12.09 -6.85 4.40
C HIS A 8 11.92 -5.36 4.76
N GLN A 9 12.98 -4.66 5.16
CA GLN A 9 12.94 -3.23 5.42
C GLN A 9 12.82 -2.43 4.13
N LEU A 10 13.49 -2.88 3.06
CA LEU A 10 13.46 -2.23 1.76
C LEU A 10 12.08 -2.41 1.10
N ILE A 11 11.57 -3.65 1.09
CA ILE A 11 10.23 -3.98 0.59
C ILE A 11 9.16 -3.25 1.41
N GLY A 12 9.24 -3.32 2.74
CA GLY A 12 8.31 -2.63 3.65
C GLY A 12 8.32 -1.12 3.44
N GLY A 13 9.50 -0.52 3.28
CA GLY A 13 9.66 0.91 3.04
C GLY A 13 9.07 1.36 1.71
N ILE A 14 9.34 0.64 0.63
CA ILE A 14 8.74 0.91 -0.69
C ILE A 14 7.21 0.76 -0.61
N LEU A 15 6.71 -0.31 0.02
CA LEU A 15 5.28 -0.56 0.17
C LEU A 15 4.60 0.57 0.94
N LEU A 16 5.23 1.04 2.02
CA LEU A 16 4.75 2.14 2.85
C LEU A 16 4.68 3.44 2.04
N ILE A 17 5.76 3.80 1.31
CA ILE A 17 5.82 5.01 0.49
C ILE A 17 4.76 4.98 -0.62
N ILE A 18 4.67 3.88 -1.36
CA ILE A 18 3.67 3.71 -2.44
C ILE A 18 2.25 3.79 -1.87
N SER A 19 2.02 3.19 -0.71
CA SER A 19 0.71 3.22 -0.07
C SER A 19 0.35 4.62 0.44
N LEU A 20 1.30 5.38 0.96
CA LEU A 20 1.11 6.78 1.37
C LEU A 20 0.78 7.68 0.17
N VAL A 21 1.57 7.56 -0.91
CA VAL A 21 1.35 8.31 -2.16
C VAL A 21 -0.01 7.94 -2.76
N GLY A 22 -0.35 6.65 -2.75
CA GLY A 22 -1.63 6.14 -3.18
C GLY A 22 -2.81 6.70 -2.36
N LEU A 23 -2.64 6.83 -1.05
CA LEU A 23 -3.66 7.42 -0.16
C LEU A 23 -3.88 8.91 -0.47
N ILE A 24 -2.81 9.67 -0.67
CA ILE A 24 -2.87 11.10 -1.06
C ILE A 24 -3.53 11.25 -2.44
N LYS A 25 -3.19 10.35 -3.38
CA LYS A 25 -3.70 10.37 -4.75
C LYS A 25 -4.96 9.51 -4.94
N ALA A 26 -5.63 9.07 -3.86
CA ALA A 26 -6.78 8.16 -3.97
C ALA A 26 -7.92 8.75 -4.81
N GLN A 27 -8.17 10.06 -4.68
CA GLN A 27 -9.13 10.78 -5.52
C GLN A 27 -8.72 10.79 -7.00
N TRP A 28 -7.44 10.97 -7.28
CA TRP A 28 -6.91 10.93 -8.64
C TRP A 28 -7.03 9.54 -9.25
N PHE A 29 -6.78 8.48 -8.47
CA PHE A 29 -6.98 7.09 -8.91
C PHE A 29 -8.44 6.79 -9.26
N VAL A 30 -9.37 7.25 -8.43
CA VAL A 30 -10.81 7.09 -8.69
C VAL A 30 -11.24 7.81 -9.97
N ALA A 31 -10.74 9.04 -10.18
CA ALA A 31 -11.08 9.86 -11.34
C ALA A 31 -10.40 9.39 -12.64
N ASN A 32 -9.14 8.95 -12.58
CA ASN A 32 -8.29 8.73 -13.75
C ASN A 32 -8.17 7.26 -14.18
N THR A 33 -8.64 6.30 -13.37
CA THR A 33 -8.61 4.88 -13.75
C THR A 33 -9.97 4.35 -14.16
N ARG A 34 -10.03 3.59 -15.26
CA ARG A 34 -11.26 2.90 -15.72
C ARG A 34 -11.87 2.00 -14.64
N LYS A 35 -11.02 1.37 -13.80
CA LYS A 35 -11.46 0.53 -12.68
C LYS A 35 -12.07 1.37 -11.55
N GLY A 36 -11.44 2.50 -11.20
CA GLY A 36 -11.98 3.45 -10.21
C GLY A 36 -13.31 4.05 -10.63
N GLN A 37 -13.46 4.37 -11.92
CA GLN A 37 -14.73 4.83 -12.48
C GLN A 37 -15.81 3.73 -12.46
N ARG A 38 -15.49 2.49 -12.88
CA ARG A 38 -16.44 1.35 -12.77
C ARG A 38 -16.90 1.09 -11.33
N LEU A 39 -15.97 1.18 -10.38
CA LEU A 39 -16.26 1.02 -8.96
C LEU A 39 -17.13 2.16 -8.43
N THR A 40 -16.85 3.40 -8.87
CA THR A 40 -17.66 4.60 -8.56
C THR A 40 -19.07 4.50 -9.11
N ILE A 41 -19.24 3.96 -10.32
CA ILE A 41 -20.56 3.75 -10.93
C ILE A 41 -21.34 2.66 -10.17
N SER A 42 -20.67 1.60 -9.72
CA SER A 42 -21.34 0.45 -9.07
C SER A 42 -21.66 0.69 -7.59
N PHE A 43 -20.77 1.37 -6.85
CA PHE A 43 -20.90 1.56 -5.40
C PHE A 43 -21.14 3.02 -4.98
N GLY A 44 -21.02 3.98 -5.90
CA GLY A 44 -21.08 5.40 -5.61
C GLY A 44 -19.71 6.00 -5.26
N PRO A 45 -19.52 7.32 -5.51
CA PRO A 45 -18.22 7.99 -5.43
C PRO A 45 -17.63 8.01 -4.01
N LYS A 46 -18.48 8.10 -2.98
CA LYS A 46 -18.04 8.05 -1.58
C LYS A 46 -17.49 6.68 -1.19
N TYR A 47 -18.19 5.61 -1.56
CA TYR A 47 -17.80 4.25 -1.19
C TYR A 47 -16.58 3.76 -1.97
N ALA A 48 -16.49 4.09 -3.27
CA ALA A 48 -15.30 3.78 -4.07
C ALA A 48 -14.03 4.41 -3.48
N LEU A 49 -14.11 5.67 -3.05
CA LEU A 49 -12.99 6.35 -2.40
C LEU A 49 -12.62 5.72 -1.05
N TRP A 50 -13.61 5.30 -0.26
CA TRP A 50 -13.39 4.57 0.99
C TRP A 50 -12.69 3.23 0.78
N ILE A 51 -13.07 2.47 -0.26
CA ILE A 51 -12.42 1.20 -0.61
C ILE A 51 -10.94 1.43 -0.94
N PHE A 52 -10.63 2.41 -1.80
CA PHE A 52 -9.23 2.74 -2.11
C PHE A 52 -8.46 3.18 -0.86
N ARG A 53 -9.07 4.01 0.00
CA ARG A 53 -8.45 4.41 1.27
C ARG A 53 -8.16 3.21 2.17
N LEU A 54 -9.09 2.27 2.31
CA LEU A 54 -8.88 1.07 3.11
C LEU A 54 -7.72 0.22 2.55
N ILE A 55 -7.65 0.03 1.24
CA ILE A 55 -6.55 -0.70 0.59
C ILE A 55 -5.21 -0.03 0.91
N PHE A 56 -5.10 1.29 0.76
CA PHE A 56 -3.86 2.00 1.05
C PHE A 56 -3.53 2.01 2.54
N ILE A 57 -4.52 2.13 3.43
CA ILE A 57 -4.30 2.01 4.88
C ILE A 57 -3.77 0.62 5.23
N THR A 58 -4.33 -0.45 4.65
CA THR A 58 -3.80 -1.80 4.87
C THR A 58 -2.37 -1.95 4.35
N GLY A 59 -2.03 -1.34 3.22
CA GLY A 59 -0.66 -1.31 2.71
C GLY A 59 0.31 -0.52 3.60
N ILE A 60 -0.12 0.59 4.19
CA ILE A 60 0.67 1.34 5.19
C ILE A 60 0.90 0.49 6.44
N LEU A 61 -0.15 -0.14 6.97
CA LEU A 61 -0.03 -1.02 8.14
C LEU A 61 0.96 -2.15 7.85
N PHE A 62 0.81 -2.83 6.72
CA PHE A 62 1.68 -3.94 6.33
C PHE A 62 3.13 -3.50 6.11
N GLY A 63 3.32 -2.38 5.40
CA GLY A 63 4.66 -1.79 5.19
C GLY A 63 5.31 -1.36 6.50
N ALA A 64 4.55 -0.77 7.42
CA ALA A 64 5.05 -0.38 8.74
C ALA A 64 5.44 -1.61 9.57
N THR A 65 4.65 -2.68 9.56
CA THR A 65 4.96 -3.93 10.26
C THR A 65 6.21 -4.62 9.70
N LEU A 66 6.44 -4.54 8.38
CA LEU A 66 7.65 -5.04 7.72
C LEU A 66 8.90 -4.21 8.09
N VAL A 67 8.81 -2.88 8.04
CA VAL A 67 9.95 -1.99 8.40
C VAL A 67 10.33 -2.12 9.88
N THR A 68 9.34 -2.27 10.76
CA THR A 68 9.56 -2.46 12.20
C THR A 68 10.07 -3.86 12.55
N GLY A 69 10.18 -4.78 11.57
CA GLY A 69 10.67 -6.14 11.80
C GLY A 69 9.72 -7.01 12.63
N SER A 70 8.47 -6.57 12.83
CA SER A 70 7.44 -7.37 13.52
C SER A 70 6.97 -8.55 12.67
N ILE A 71 7.08 -8.46 11.35
CA ILE A 71 6.91 -9.57 10.41
C ILE A 71 8.26 -9.85 9.76
N GLN A 72 8.86 -10.99 10.10
CA GLN A 72 10.00 -11.54 9.37
C GLN A 72 9.45 -12.41 8.25
N PRO A 73 9.80 -12.17 6.97
CA PRO A 73 9.50 -13.13 5.92
C PRO A 73 10.18 -14.45 6.26
N ILE A 74 9.49 -15.57 6.05
CA ILE A 74 10.08 -16.91 6.18
C ILE A 74 11.36 -16.93 5.34
N GLN A 75 12.50 -17.06 6.01
CA GLN A 75 13.77 -17.31 5.37
C GLN A 75 13.81 -18.80 5.09
N TRP A 76 13.62 -19.18 3.84
CA TRP A 76 13.87 -20.55 3.41
C TRP A 76 15.39 -20.71 3.39
N ASP A 77 15.96 -21.42 4.37
CA ASP A 77 17.35 -21.82 4.33
C ASP A 77 17.58 -22.59 3.02
N SER A 78 18.50 -22.06 2.20
CA SER A 78 18.89 -22.60 0.90
C SER A 78 20.07 -23.54 1.06
#